data_AF-A0A2P2KH79-F1
#
_entry.id   AF-A0A2P2KH79-F1
#
_cell.length_a   1.000
_cell.length_b   1.000
_cell.length_c   1.000
_cell.angle_alpha   90.00
_cell.angle_beta   90.00
_cell.angle_gamma   90.00
#
_symmetry.space_group_name_H-M   'P 1'
#
loop_
_entity.id
_entity.type
_entity.pdbx_description
1 polymer ?
#
loop_
_entity_poly.entity_id
_entity_poly.type
_entity_poly.pdbx_seq_one_letter_code
_entity_poly.pdbx_strand_id
1 'polypeptide(L)'
;MLQIIDHEDLQEVEKRPEFVIVVLLMDYFIHEISCRNNFEFVQAVIRLFLKIHGEIIQSHSKLQDKARKLLDAQIGVWQRIDKMFQSTRCMVTFLSNSQF
;
A
#
# COMPACT_ATOMS: atom_id res chain seq x y z
N MET A 1 -24.02 25.00 10.37
CA MET A 1 -24.97 24.08 9.72
C MET A 1 -24.21 22.78 9.49
N LEU A 2 -24.32 21.85 10.44
CA LEU A 2 -23.76 20.50 10.31
C LEU A 2 -24.62 19.78 9.27
N GLN A 3 -24.05 19.50 8.09
CA GLN A 3 -24.71 18.65 7.12
C GLN A 3 -24.90 17.27 7.74
N ILE A 4 -26.15 16.86 7.77
CA ILE A 4 -26.61 15.54 8.19
C ILE A 4 -25.80 14.52 7.40
N ILE A 5 -25.03 13.69 8.10
CA ILE A 5 -24.39 12.52 7.52
C ILE A 5 -25.54 11.67 6.99
N ASP A 6 -25.66 11.63 5.67
CA ASP A 6 -26.52 10.68 4.99
C ASP A 6 -25.95 9.31 5.36
N HIS A 7 -26.54 8.68 6.36
CA HIS A 7 -26.30 7.28 6.69
C HIS A 7 -26.91 6.47 5.56
N GLU A 8 -26.34 6.54 4.35
CA GLU A 8 -26.46 5.44 3.41
C GLU A 8 -26.07 4.20 4.20
N ASP A 9 -26.99 3.24 4.30
CA ASP A 9 -26.76 2.01 5.03
C ASP A 9 -25.42 1.43 4.58
N LEU A 10 -24.44 1.36 5.50
CA LEU A 10 -23.08 0.91 5.18
C LEU A 10 -23.10 -0.45 4.48
N GLN A 11 -24.10 -1.28 4.79
CA GLN A 11 -24.35 -2.56 4.11
C GLN A 11 -24.78 -2.45 2.65
N GLU A 12 -25.49 -1.38 2.26
CA GLU A 12 -25.84 -1.14 0.85
C GLU A 12 -24.64 -0.63 0.07
N VAL A 13 -23.81 0.23 0.69
CA VAL A 13 -22.56 0.73 0.09
C VAL A 13 -21.60 -0.43 -0.19
N GLU A 14 -21.48 -1.39 0.72
CA GLU A 14 -20.63 -2.58 0.53
C GLU A 14 -21.05 -3.48 -0.64
N LYS A 15 -22.31 -3.41 -1.08
CA LYS A 15 -22.83 -4.19 -2.22
C LYS A 15 -22.59 -3.50 -3.55
N ARG A 16 -22.20 -2.21 -3.55
CA ARG A 16 -21.96 -1.46 -4.78
C ARG A 16 -20.77 -2.06 -5.54
N PRO A 17 -20.87 -2.26 -6.86
CA PRO A 17 -19.80 -2.83 -7.66
C PRO A 17 -18.46 -2.11 -7.49
N GLU A 18 -18.49 -0.78 -7.33
CA GLU A 18 -17.31 0.06 -7.15
C GLU A 18 -16.60 -0.27 -5.83
N PHE A 19 -17.34 -0.48 -4.74
CA PHE A 19 -16.78 -0.86 -3.45
C PHE A 19 -16.10 -2.24 -3.54
N VAL A 20 -16.74 -3.19 -4.23
CA VAL A 20 -16.18 -4.51 -4.46
C VAL A 20 -14.88 -4.43 -5.27
N ILE A 21 -14.82 -3.57 -6.30
CA ILE A 21 -13.61 -3.36 -7.09
C ILE A 21 -12.47 -2.79 -6.22
N VAL A 22 -12.76 -1.81 -5.35
CA VAL A 22 -11.76 -1.27 -4.40
C VAL A 22 -11.21 -2.37 -3.50
N VAL A 23 -12.08 -3.24 -2.96
CA VAL A 23 -11.66 -4.39 -2.15
C VAL A 23 -10.73 -5.32 -2.92
N LEU A 24 -11.11 -5.71 -4.14
CA LEU A 24 -10.33 -6.63 -4.97
C LEU A 24 -8.98 -6.03 -5.36
N LEU A 25 -8.95 -4.74 -5.66
CA LEU A 25 -7.72 -4.06 -6.04
C LEU A 25 -6.74 -3.97 -4.86
N MET A 26 -7.25 -3.79 -3.63
CA MET A 26 -6.41 -3.87 -2.43
C MET A 26 -5.84 -5.28 -2.21
N ASP A 27 -6.63 -6.33 -2.44
CA ASP A 27 -6.14 -7.71 -2.34
C ASP A 27 -5.06 -8.00 -3.40
N TYR A 28 -5.26 -7.49 -4.62
CA TYR A 28 -4.26 -7.55 -5.69
C TYR A 28 -2.96 -6.85 -5.28
N PHE A 29 -3.01 -5.64 -4.73
CA PHE A 29 -1.80 -4.94 -4.29
C PHE A 29 -1.06 -5.69 -3.18
N ILE A 30 -1.78 -6.25 -2.21
CA ILE A 30 -1.17 -7.09 -1.15
C ILE A 30 -0.42 -8.27 -1.78
N HIS A 31 -1.05 -8.95 -2.74
CA HIS A 31 -0.45 -10.06 -3.45
C HIS A 31 0.80 -9.64 -4.23
N GLU A 32 0.70 -8.62 -5.08
CA GLU A 32 1.81 -8.17 -5.94
C GLU A 32 3.03 -7.70 -5.14
N ILE A 33 2.81 -6.93 -4.06
CA ILE A 33 3.91 -6.54 -3.17
C ILE A 33 4.58 -7.77 -2.56
N SER A 34 3.79 -8.75 -2.13
CA SER A 34 4.30 -9.99 -1.52
C SER A 34 5.10 -10.83 -2.51
N CYS A 35 4.77 -10.78 -3.80
CA CYS A 35 5.52 -11.40 -4.89
C CYS A 35 6.89 -10.72 -5.15
N ARG A 36 7.12 -9.52 -4.58
CA ARG A 36 8.39 -8.77 -4.67
C ARG A 36 8.82 -8.50 -6.11
N ASN A 37 7.85 -8.34 -7.00
CA ASN A 37 8.08 -8.04 -8.41
C ASN A 37 7.60 -6.63 -8.74
N ASN A 38 8.21 -6.00 -9.74
CA ASN A 38 7.77 -4.69 -10.28
C ASN A 38 7.48 -3.61 -9.22
N PHE A 39 8.27 -3.60 -8.13
CA PHE A 39 7.93 -2.85 -6.91
C PHE A 39 7.67 -1.37 -7.18
N GLU A 40 8.51 -0.71 -7.97
CA GLU A 40 8.35 0.72 -8.29
C GLU A 40 7.02 1.02 -9.00
N PHE A 41 6.67 0.22 -10.02
CA PHE A 41 5.43 0.36 -10.75
C PHE A 41 4.23 0.14 -9.83
N VAL A 42 4.22 -0.97 -9.07
CA VAL A 42 3.15 -1.30 -8.13
C VAL A 42 3.01 -0.20 -7.08
N GLN A 43 4.11 0.38 -6.57
CA GLN A 43 4.07 1.52 -5.67
C GLN A 43 3.46 2.77 -6.30
N ALA A 44 3.78 3.08 -7.57
CA ALA A 44 3.18 4.21 -8.26
C ALA A 44 1.66 4.04 -8.42
N VAL A 45 1.22 2.84 -8.77
CA VAL A 45 -0.21 2.51 -8.89
C VAL A 45 -0.90 2.60 -7.53
N ILE A 46 -0.32 2.06 -6.47
CA ILE A 46 -0.87 2.17 -5.10
C ILE A 46 -0.99 3.62 -4.66
N ARG A 47 0.03 4.45 -4.94
CA ARG A 47 -0.03 5.90 -4.63
C ARG A 47 -1.21 6.58 -5.34
N LEU A 48 -1.42 6.31 -6.62
CA LEU A 48 -2.55 6.86 -7.37
C LEU A 48 -3.89 6.35 -6.81
N PHE A 49 -3.97 5.04 -6.54
CA PHE A 49 -5.17 4.42 -5.97
C PHE A 49 -5.55 5.04 -4.62
N LEU A 50 -4.60 5.20 -3.70
CA LEU A 50 -4.84 5.82 -2.40
C LEU A 50 -5.21 7.31 -2.52
N LYS A 51 -4.68 8.01 -3.53
CA LYS A 51 -5.07 9.40 -3.81
C LYS A 51 -6.52 9.51 -4.26
N ILE A 52 -7.04 8.54 -5.02
CA ILE A 52 -8.40 8.55 -5.57
C ILE A 52 -9.41 7.99 -4.54
N HIS A 53 -9.08 6.90 -3.85
CA HIS A 53 -10.01 6.15 -3.00
C HIS A 53 -9.73 6.30 -1.49
N GLY A 54 -8.76 7.14 -1.10
CA GLY A 54 -8.31 7.28 0.28
C GLY A 54 -9.42 7.65 1.27
N GLU A 55 -10.33 8.55 0.89
CA GLU A 55 -11.45 8.97 1.73
C GLU A 55 -12.44 7.84 2.02
N ILE A 56 -12.74 7.02 1.00
CA ILE A 56 -13.64 5.85 1.14
C ILE A 56 -12.96 4.79 2.01
N ILE A 57 -11.66 4.54 1.80
CA ILE A 57 -10.88 3.61 2.62
C ILE A 57 -10.85 4.06 4.08
N GLN A 58 -10.70 5.36 4.33
CA GLN A 58 -10.71 5.92 5.68
C GLN A 58 -12.09 5.81 6.34
N SER A 59 -13.18 5.86 5.58
CA SER A 59 -14.54 5.86 6.13
C SER A 59 -15.11 4.46 6.42
N HIS A 60 -14.51 3.38 5.89
CA HIS A 60 -15.06 2.02 6.01
C HIS A 60 -14.08 1.06 6.70
N SER A 61 -14.47 0.50 7.85
CA SER A 61 -13.64 -0.38 8.68
C SER A 61 -13.07 -1.59 7.91
N LYS A 62 -13.87 -2.22 7.05
CA LYS A 62 -13.43 -3.33 6.19
C LYS A 62 -12.28 -2.97 5.25
N LEU A 63 -12.28 -1.74 4.72
CA LEU A 63 -11.20 -1.23 3.88
C LEU A 63 -10.00 -0.80 4.72
N GLN A 64 -10.22 -0.26 5.91
CA GLN A 64 -9.14 0.05 6.85
C GLN A 64 -8.34 -1.21 7.23
N ASP A 65 -9.02 -2.33 7.48
CA ASP A 65 -8.38 -3.62 7.78
C ASP A 65 -7.50 -4.10 6.62
N LYS A 66 -7.97 -3.95 5.37
CA LYS A 66 -7.18 -4.26 4.18
C LYS A 66 -6.01 -3.28 4.00
N ALA A 67 -6.22 -2.00 4.28
CA ALA A 67 -5.16 -0.99 4.22
C ALA A 67 -4.06 -1.30 5.23
N ARG A 68 -4.42 -1.79 6.43
CA ARG A 68 -3.46 -2.24 7.43
C ARG A 68 -2.62 -3.41 6.92
N LYS A 69 -3.26 -4.45 6.36
CA LYS A 69 -2.56 -5.61 5.77
C LYS A 69 -1.64 -5.20 4.63
N LEU A 70 -2.09 -4.28 3.77
CA LEU A 70 -1.28 -3.71 2.70
C LEU A 70 -0.07 -2.96 3.24
N LEU A 71 -0.25 -2.15 4.29
CA LEU A 71 0.84 -1.44 4.96
C LEU A 71 1.87 -2.40 5.56
N ASP A 72 1.42 -3.47 6.22
CA ASP A 72 2.32 -4.45 6.84
C ASP A 72 3.17 -5.17 5.78
N ALA A 73 2.55 -5.60 4.67
CA ALA A 73 3.25 -6.18 3.53
C ALA A 73 4.27 -5.18 2.93
N GLN A 74 3.86 -3.92 2.79
CA GLN A 74 4.68 -2.85 2.26
C GLN A 74 5.94 -2.59 3.09
N ILE A 75 5.77 -2.46 4.41
CA ILE A 75 6.88 -2.25 5.35
C ILE A 75 7.87 -3.42 5.27
N GLY A 76 7.37 -4.66 5.30
CA GLY A 76 8.22 -5.84 5.27
C GLY A 76 9.07 -5.93 3.99
N VAL A 77 8.48 -5.63 2.82
CA VAL A 77 9.20 -5.64 1.54
C VAL A 77 10.18 -4.47 1.46
N TRP A 78 9.77 -3.26 1.84
CA TRP A 78 10.63 -2.08 1.81
C TRP A 78 11.84 -2.22 2.72
N GLN A 79 11.66 -2.67 3.96
CA GLN A 79 12.77 -2.88 4.90
C GLN A 79 13.83 -3.84 4.36
N ARG A 80 13.41 -4.90 3.66
CA ARG A 80 14.35 -5.82 3.02
C ARG A 80 15.13 -5.15 1.89
N ILE A 81 14.43 -4.40 1.03
CA ILE A 81 15.05 -3.67 -0.08
C ILE A 81 16.06 -2.65 0.46
N ASP A 82 15.64 -1.82 1.41
CA ASP A 82 16.50 -0.80 2.02
C ASP A 82 17.73 -1.44 2.67
N LYS A 83 17.57 -2.50 3.48
CA LYS A 83 18.70 -3.20 4.10
C LYS A 83 19.72 -3.71 3.06
N MET A 84 19.25 -4.23 1.93
CA MET A 84 20.12 -4.69 0.84
C MET A 84 20.90 -3.53 0.21
N PHE A 85 20.22 -2.42 -0.08
CA PHE A 85 20.86 -1.21 -0.61
C PHE A 85 21.88 -0.64 0.35
N GLN A 86 21.53 -0.48 1.63
CA GLN A 86 22.44 0.04 2.65
C GLN A 86 23.68 -0.85 2.81
N SER A 87 23.49 -2.16 2.91
CA SER A 87 24.61 -3.11 3.03
C SER A 87 25.56 -3.03 1.84
N THR A 88 25.00 -2.98 0.62
CA THR A 88 25.78 -2.85 -0.61
C THR A 88 26.53 -1.51 -0.64
N ARG A 89 25.86 -0.41 -0.30
CA ARG A 89 26.47 0.93 -0.25
C ARG A 89 27.63 0.99 0.74
N CYS A 90 27.47 0.41 1.94
CA CYS A 90 28.55 0.35 2.93
C CYS A 90 29.75 -0.43 2.42
N MET A 91 29.54 -1.60 1.79
CA MET A 91 30.61 -2.40 1.20
C MET A 91 31.34 -1.65 0.09
N VAL A 92 30.61 -1.02 -0.84
CA VAL A 92 31.20 -0.22 -1.92
C VAL A 92 32.00 0.95 -1.35
N THR A 93 31.47 1.64 -0.35
CA THR A 93 32.17 2.76 0.29
C THR A 93 33.44 2.30 0.99
N PHE A 94 33.40 1.16 1.67
CA PHE A 94 34.57 0.58 2.33
C PHE A 94 35.67 0.21 1.33
N LEU A 95 35.31 -0.51 0.26
CA LEU A 95 36.27 -0.97 -0.75
C LEU A 95 36.85 0.21 -1.56
N SER A 96 36.03 1.20 -1.93
CA SER A 96 36.49 2.36 -2.69
C SER A 96 37.43 3.28 -1.90
N ASN A 97 37.36 3.26 -0.57
CA ASN A 97 38.23 4.05 0.30
C ASN A 97 39.39 3.22 0.91
N SER A 98 39.47 1.93 0.58
CA SER A 98 40.59 1.08 0.97
C SER A 98 41.80 1.49 0.14
N GLN A 99 42.71 2.27 0.72
CA GLN A 99 44.02 2.50 0.12
C GLN A 99 44.85 1.22 0.29
N PHE A 100 44.92 0.44 -0.79
CA PHE A 100 46.04 -0.47 -1.02
C PHE A 100 47.19 0.30 -1.67
#